data_AF-A0A3N5DYU4-F1
#
_entry.id   AF-A0A3N5DYU4-F1
#
_cell.length_a   1.000
_cell.length_b   1.000
_cell.length_c   1.000
_cell.angle_alpha   90.00
_cell.angle_beta   90.00
_cell.angle_gamma   90.00
#
_symmetry.space_group_name_H-M   'P 1'
#
loop_
_entity.id
_entity.type
_entity.pdbx_description
1 polymer ?
#
loop_
_entity_poly.entity_id
_entity_poly.type
_entity_poly.pdbx_seq_one_letter_code
_entity_poly.pdbx_strand_id
1 'polypeptide(L)' 'MELNLNEIKKYLGRYDRKMIANKLNKSVSMVNYVLRGEKKNIEILEECIRVAELNIKKTKELIKRSNDLSKWTNP' A
#
# COMPACT_ATOMS: atom_id res chain seq x y z
N MET A 1 -7.66 7.49 10.39
CA MET A 1 -7.88 7.88 8.98
C MET A 1 -8.37 6.63 8.30
N GLU A 2 -9.64 6.56 7.94
CA GLU A 2 -10.22 5.37 7.32
C GLU A 2 -9.84 5.39 5.83
N LEU A 3 -9.00 4.46 5.38
CA LEU A 3 -8.55 4.40 3.99
C LEU A 3 -9.67 3.86 3.10
N ASN A 4 -9.98 4.57 2.01
CA ASN A 4 -10.87 4.03 0.98
C ASN A 4 -10.11 3.17 -0.05
N LEU A 5 -10.84 2.38 -0.85
CA LEU A 5 -10.25 1.48 -1.85
C LEU A 5 -9.34 2.18 -2.88
N ASN A 6 -9.58 3.45 -3.21
CA ASN A 6 -8.74 4.16 -4.15
C ASN A 6 -7.41 4.58 -3.52
N GLU A 7 -7.44 4.98 -2.25
CA GLU A 7 -6.22 5.26 -1.50
C GLU A 7 -5.39 3.99 -1.30
N ILE A 8 -6.04 2.88 -0.94
CA ILE A 8 -5.39 1.57 -0.82
C ILE A 8 -4.66 1.23 -2.13
N LYS A 9 -5.33 1.33 -3.29
CA LYS A 9 -4.72 1.08 -4.61
C LYS A 9 -3.52 1.96 -4.90
N LYS A 10 -3.59 3.26 -4.54
CA LYS A 10 -2.51 4.23 -4.77
C LYS A 10 -1.22 3.83 -4.07
N TYR A 11 -1.33 3.26 -2.87
CA TYR A 11 -0.18 2.86 -2.05
C TYR A 11 0.13 1.35 -2.13
N LEU A 12 -0.52 0.59 -3.01
CA LEU A 12 -0.27 -0.83 -3.24
C LEU A 12 0.30 -1.08 -4.64
N GLY A 13 1.63 -1.24 -4.67
CA GLY A 13 2.36 -1.61 -5.88
C GLY A 13 2.16 -3.07 -6.29
N ARG A 14 2.71 -3.43 -7.46
CA ARG A 14 2.64 -4.81 -7.98
C ARG A 14 3.30 -5.83 -7.03
N TYR A 15 4.42 -5.45 -6.40
CA TYR A 15 5.16 -6.31 -5.47
C TYR A 15 4.39 -6.53 -4.17
N ASP A 16 3.75 -5.49 -3.63
CA ASP A 16 2.90 -5.60 -2.44
C ASP A 16 1.78 -6.61 -2.66
N ARG A 17 1.08 -6.54 -3.80
CA ARG A 17 -0.01 -7.48 -4.12
C ARG A 17 0.47 -8.93 -4.22
N LYS A 18 1.68 -9.16 -4.74
CA LYS A 18 2.30 -10.50 -4.77
C LYS A 18 2.63 -10.98 -3.36
N MET A 19 3.21 -10.13 -2.52
CA MET A 19 3.54 -10.44 -1.14
C MET A 19 2.29 -10.79 -0.33
N ILE A 20 1.22 -10.00 -0.46
CA ILE A 20 -0.07 -10.25 0.20
C ILE A 20 -0.65 -11.60 -0.24
N ALA A 21 -0.68 -11.85 -1.55
CA ALA A 21 -1.15 -13.11 -2.11
C ALA A 21 -0.38 -14.30 -1.53
N ASN A 22 0.94 -14.22 -1.48
CA ASN A 22 1.79 -15.26 -0.91
C ASN A 22 1.55 -15.44 0.60
N LYS A 23 1.49 -14.34 1.37
CA LYS A 23 1.27 -14.37 2.81
C LYS A 23 -0.04 -15.07 3.19
N LEU A 24 -1.11 -14.78 2.45
CA LEU A 24 -2.45 -15.30 2.71
C LEU A 24 -2.73 -16.63 1.99
N ASN A 25 -1.73 -17.19 1.29
CA ASN A 25 -1.89 -18.36 0.42
C ASN A 25 -3.08 -18.21 -0.56
N LYS A 26 -3.18 -17.04 -1.21
CA LYS A 26 -4.19 -16.71 -2.22
C LYS A 26 -3.52 -16.41 -3.56
N SER A 27 -4.31 -16.35 -4.63
CA SER A 27 -3.82 -15.89 -5.93
C SER A 27 -3.73 -14.37 -5.99
N VAL A 28 -2.77 -13.84 -6.77
CA VAL A 28 -2.68 -12.39 -7.04
C VAL A 28 -3.96 -11.88 -7.72
N SER A 29 -4.61 -12.70 -8.54
CA SER A 29 -5.91 -12.39 -9.14
C SER A 29 -6.97 -12.16 -8.08
N MET A 30 -7.04 -13.00 -7.04
CA MET A 30 -7.95 -12.81 -5.90
C MET A 30 -7.74 -11.46 -5.23
N VAL A 31 -6.48 -11.07 -4.99
CA VAL A 31 -6.13 -9.76 -4.41
C VAL A 31 -6.62 -8.62 -5.32
N ASN A 32 -6.41 -8.73 -6.64
CA ASN A 32 -6.88 -7.74 -7.59
C ASN A 32 -8.42 -7.66 -7.66
N TYR A 33 -9.12 -8.80 -7.59
CA TYR A 33 -10.59 -8.82 -7.55
C TYR A 33 -11.13 -8.08 -6.32
N VAL A 34 -10.51 -8.29 -5.14
CA VAL A 34 -10.88 -7.57 -3.92
C VAL A 34 -10.63 -6.08 -4.06
N LEU A 35 -9.47 -5.68 -4.57
CA LEU A 35 -9.15 -4.28 -4.79
C LEU A 35 -10.08 -3.61 -5.80
N ARG A 36 -10.55 -4.32 -6.83
CA ARG A 36 -11.56 -3.80 -7.77
C ARG A 36 -12.98 -3.76 -7.21
N GLY A 37 -13.22 -4.30 -6.01
CA GLY A 37 -14.57 -4.43 -5.45
C GLY A 37 -15.39 -5.53 -6.11
N GLU A 38 -14.78 -6.34 -6.98
CA GLU A 38 -15.42 -7.44 -7.71
C GLU A 38 -15.61 -8.68 -6.83
N LYS A 39 -14.92 -8.75 -5.69
CA LYS A 39 -15.05 -9.84 -4.71
C LYS A 39 -14.87 -9.34 -3.28
N LYS A 40 -15.69 -9.84 -2.35
CA LYS A 40 -15.53 -9.58 -0.92
C LYS A 40 -14.64 -10.64 -0.29
N ASN A 41 -13.54 -10.21 0.33
CA ASN A 41 -12.71 -11.04 1.18
C ASN A 41 -12.04 -10.14 2.23
N ILE A 42 -12.46 -10.28 3.48
CA ILE A 42 -12.06 -9.39 4.58
C ILE A 42 -10.57 -9.55 4.88
N GLU A 43 -10.07 -10.77 4.96
CA GLU A 43 -8.66 -11.08 5.23
C GLU A 43 -7.72 -10.40 4.23
N ILE A 44 -8.04 -10.46 2.93
CA ILE A 44 -7.28 -9.76 1.88
C ILE A 44 -7.38 -8.24 2.05
N LEU A 45 -8.57 -7.73 2.34
CA LEU A 45 -8.79 -6.28 2.46
C LEU A 45 -8.03 -5.70 3.66
N GLU A 46 -8.07 -6.36 4.81
CA GLU A 46 -7.33 -5.98 6.02
C GLU A 46 -5.82 -5.96 5.75
N GLU A 47 -5.29 -6.98 5.08
CA GLU A 47 -3.87 -7.04 4.75
C GLU A 47 -3.48 -5.97 3.71
N CYS A 48 -4.36 -5.67 2.74
CA CYS A 48 -4.17 -4.55 1.82
C CYS A 48 -4.13 -3.21 2.57
N ILE A 49 -5.04 -2.97 3.51
CA ILE A 49 -5.05 -1.77 4.35
C ILE A 49 -3.72 -1.65 5.11
N ARG A 50 -3.32 -2.71 5.82
CA ARG A 50 -2.08 -2.74 6.62
C ARG A 50 -0.84 -2.40 5.79
N VAL A 51 -0.73 -2.96 4.57
CA VAL A 51 0.41 -2.68 3.68
C VAL A 51 0.36 -1.27 3.11
N ALA A 52 -0.83 -0.78 2.75
CA ALA A 52 -1.01 0.60 2.29
C ALA A 52 -0.60 1.62 3.38
N GLU A 53 -1.01 1.41 4.63
CA GLU A 53 -0.61 2.26 5.76
C GLU A 53 0.91 2.30 5.96
N LEU A 54 1.56 1.14 5.85
CA LEU A 54 3.02 1.06 5.93
C LEU A 54 3.69 1.85 4.80
N ASN A 55 3.18 1.75 3.58
CA ASN A 55 3.71 2.49 2.43
C ASN A 55 3.47 3.99 2.54
N ILE A 56 2.32 4.42 3.10
CA ILE A 56 2.05 5.83 3.43
C ILE A 56 3.08 6.35 4.43
N LYS A 57 3.32 5.61 5.52
CA LYS A 57 4.31 5.99 6.54
C LYS A 57 5.70 6.17 5.93
N LYS A 58 6.17 5.17 5.17
CA LYS A 58 7.46 5.24 4.46
C LYS A 58 7.55 6.42 3.50
N THR A 59 6.48 6.70 2.75
CA THR A 59 6.44 7.83 1.82
C THR A 59 6.59 9.16 2.56
N LYS A 60 5.87 9.34 3.69
CA LYS A 60 6.00 10.54 4.54
C LYS A 60 7.42 10.71 5.08
N GLU A 61 8.04 9.63 5.54
CA GLU A 61 9.43 9.62 6.03
C GLU A 61 10.42 10.01 4.92
N LEU A 62 10.24 9.49 3.70
CA LEU A 62 11.08 9.83 2.55
C LEU A 62 10.94 11.29 2.14
N ILE A 63 9.72 11.83 2.10
CA ILE A 63 9.47 13.25 1.79
C ILE A 63 10.14 14.14 2.85
N LYS A 64 9.98 13.80 4.13
CA LYS A 64 10.65 14.54 5.22
C LYS A 64 12.18 14.55 5.01
N ARG A 65 12.77 13.38 4.77
CA ARG A 65 14.21 13.27 4.53
C ARG A 65 14.66 14.04 3.30
N SER A 66 13.88 14.04 2.22
CA SER A 66 14.15 14.83 1.01
C SER A 66 14.15 16.33 1.29
N ASN A 67 13.20 16.82 2.09
CA ASN A 67 13.13 18.24 2.47
C ASN A 67 14.24 18.64 3.43
N ASP A 68 14.68 17.72 4.29
CA ASP A 68 15.84 17.98 5.13
C ASP A 68 17.09 18.07 4.25
N LEU A 69 17.31 17.12 3.34
CA LEU A 69 18.44 17.13 2.40
C LEU A 69 18.48 18.36 1.48
N SER A 70 17.33 18.84 0.99
CA SER A 70 17.30 20.02 0.13
C SER A 70 17.78 21.30 0.83
N LYS A 71 17.60 21.40 2.16
CA LYS A 71 18.17 22.48 2.98
C LYS A 71 19.70 22.40 3.10
N TRP A 72 20.29 21.22 2.95
CA TRP A 72 21.75 21.02 2.98
C TRP A 72 22.41 21.28 1.61
N THR A 73 21.64 21.21 0.52
CA THR A 73 22.17 21.33 -0.85
C THR A 73 21.93 22.70 -1.50
N ASN A 74 21.04 23.54 -0.95
CA ASN A 74 20.90 24.94 -1.33
C ASN A 74 21.45 25.83 -0.20
N PRO A 75 22.68 26.38 -0.33
CA PRO A 75 23.22 27.35 0.62
C PRO A 75 22.42 28.66 0.66
#